data_AF-A0A7S2PQE4-F1
#
_entry.id   AF-A0A7S2PQE4-F1
#
_cell.length_a   1.000
_cell.length_b   1.000
_cell.length_c   1.000
_cell.angle_alpha   90.00
_cell.angle_beta   90.00
_cell.angle_gamma   90.00
#
_symmetry.space_group_name_H-M   'P 1'
#
loop_
_entity.id
_entity.type
_entity.pdbx_description
1 polymer ?
#
loop_
_entity_poly.entity_id
_entity_poly.type
_entity_poly.pdbx_seq_one_letter_code
_entity_poly.pdbx_strand_id
1 'polypeptide(L)'
;MSFTKRLALLAIFFNVPSAATNYQPESLSSENKVLNVTLTIDLVTSLNGTRVAPGYNGGPIGPTLRVKPGDLLTVTLVNNLGPGSDLDTELYEYIQDSSADAVNR
;
A
#
# COMPACT_ATOMS: atom_id res chain seq x y z
N MET A 1 -23.56 21.23 65.13
CA MET A 1 -22.34 20.65 64.52
C MET A 1 -22.76 19.48 63.65
N SER A 2 -22.72 19.64 62.32
CA SER A 2 -22.88 18.53 61.37
C SER A 2 -21.98 18.82 60.17
N PHE A 3 -21.05 17.92 59.89
CA PHE A 3 -20.16 17.99 58.73
C PHE A 3 -20.33 16.68 57.95
N THR A 4 -21.05 16.75 56.83
CA THR A 4 -21.16 15.65 55.86
C THR A 4 -19.86 15.57 55.07
N LYS A 5 -19.08 14.50 55.25
CA LYS A 5 -17.91 14.20 54.41
C LYS A 5 -18.38 13.83 53.01
N ARG A 6 -18.05 14.64 52.00
CA ARG A 6 -18.17 14.26 50.59
C ARG A 6 -16.95 13.41 50.23
N LEU A 7 -17.18 12.14 49.92
CA LEU A 7 -16.17 11.24 49.38
C LEU A 7 -16.02 11.55 47.89
N ALA A 8 -14.87 12.08 47.48
CA ALA A 8 -14.55 12.30 46.08
C ALA A 8 -14.12 10.97 45.45
N LEU A 9 -14.88 10.49 44.46
CA LEU A 9 -14.53 9.32 43.66
C LEU A 9 -13.56 9.78 42.56
N LEU A 10 -12.30 9.35 42.64
CA LEU A 10 -11.28 9.65 41.64
C LEU A 10 -11.50 8.72 40.43
N ALA A 11 -11.91 9.28 39.30
CA ALA A 11 -12.01 8.54 38.03
C ALA A 11 -10.59 8.27 37.51
N ILE A 12 -10.19 7.00 37.47
CA ILE A 12 -8.94 6.57 36.85
C ILE A 12 -9.21 6.47 35.34
N PHE A 13 -8.61 7.36 34.55
CA PHE A 13 -8.62 7.26 33.10
C PHE A 13 -7.61 6.20 32.68
N PHE A 14 -8.09 5.03 32.25
CA PHE A 14 -7.25 4.07 31.56
C PHE A 14 -7.01 4.57 30.14
N ASN A 15 -5.75 4.86 29.81
CA ASN A 15 -5.33 5.11 28.44
C ASN A 15 -5.38 3.77 27.69
N VAL A 16 -6.42 3.56 26.88
CA VAL A 16 -6.50 2.39 26.00
C VAL A 16 -5.53 2.63 24.84
N PRO A 17 -4.47 1.83 24.68
CA PRO A 17 -3.58 1.99 23.53
C PRO A 17 -4.39 1.83 22.25
N SER A 18 -4.26 2.79 21.33
CA SER A 18 -4.81 2.68 19.98
C SER A 18 -4.28 1.38 19.36
N ALA A 19 -5.18 0.46 19.02
CA ALA A 19 -4.82 -0.76 18.33
C ALA A 19 -4.18 -0.37 17.00
N ALA A 20 -2.90 -0.70 16.81
CA ALA A 20 -2.26 -0.56 15.51
C ALA A 20 -3.05 -1.41 14.50
N THR A 21 -3.64 -0.79 13.48
CA THR A 21 -4.27 -1.50 12.38
C THR A 21 -3.18 -2.17 11.55
N ASN A 22 -2.99 -3.47 11.76
CA ASN A 22 -2.10 -4.28 10.94
C ASN A 22 -2.82 -4.58 9.62
N TYR A 23 -2.52 -3.83 8.57
CA TYR A 23 -3.17 -3.99 7.27
C TYR A 23 -2.49 -5.12 6.49
N GLN A 24 -3.19 -6.24 6.35
CA GLN A 24 -2.75 -7.35 5.52
C GLN A 24 -3.23 -7.11 4.07
N PRO A 25 -2.33 -7.05 3.08
CA PRO A 25 -2.74 -6.99 1.68
C PRO A 25 -3.56 -8.22 1.28
N GLU A 26 -4.47 -8.02 0.32
CA GLU A 26 -5.12 -9.13 -0.39
C GLU A 26 -4.06 -10.09 -0.95
N SER A 27 -4.33 -11.39 -0.93
CA SER A 27 -3.43 -12.41 -1.46
C SER A 27 -4.12 -13.17 -2.59
N LEU A 28 -3.62 -12.99 -3.81
CA LEU A 28 -4.10 -13.67 -5.01
C LEU A 28 -3.18 -14.86 -5.28
N SER A 29 -3.72 -16.08 -5.24
CA SER A 29 -2.94 -17.31 -5.39
C SER A 29 -3.24 -18.00 -6.71
N SER A 30 -2.24 -18.66 -7.29
CA SER A 30 -2.43 -19.52 -8.46
C SER A 30 -3.36 -20.70 -8.16
N GLU A 31 -4.20 -21.01 -9.14
CA GLU A 31 -5.06 -22.18 -9.16
C GLU A 31 -4.83 -22.96 -10.45
N ASN A 32 -4.78 -24.29 -10.37
CA ASN A 32 -4.53 -25.16 -11.53
C ASN A 32 -3.26 -24.77 -12.33
N LYS A 33 -2.20 -24.37 -11.63
CA LYS A 33 -0.91 -23.90 -12.17
C LYS A 33 -0.97 -22.57 -12.92
N VAL A 34 -2.05 -21.80 -12.80
CA VAL A 34 -2.18 -20.51 -13.46
C VAL A 34 -2.62 -19.45 -12.47
N LEU A 35 -2.00 -18.28 -12.52
CA LEU A 35 -2.51 -17.06 -11.91
C LEU A 35 -2.73 -16.03 -13.01
N ASN A 36 -3.99 -15.71 -13.30
CA ASN A 36 -4.34 -14.63 -14.22
C ASN A 36 -4.82 -13.44 -13.41
N VAL A 37 -4.14 -12.31 -13.51
CA VAL A 37 -4.48 -11.10 -12.75
C VAL A 37 -4.53 -9.88 -13.64
N THR A 38 -5.46 -8.98 -13.32
CA THR A 38 -5.46 -7.60 -13.82
C THR A 38 -5.05 -6.68 -12.69
N LEU A 39 -4.03 -5.86 -12.94
CA LEU A 39 -3.59 -4.82 -12.03
C LEU A 39 -3.97 -3.48 -12.64
N THR A 40 -4.93 -2.79 -12.05
CA THR A 40 -5.34 -1.46 -12.47
C THR A 40 -4.64 -0.42 -11.62
N ILE A 41 -3.93 0.50 -12.25
CA ILE A 41 -3.26 1.63 -11.60
C ILE A 41 -4.15 2.85 -11.65
N ASP A 42 -4.45 3.41 -10.48
CA ASP A 42 -5.18 4.67 -10.30
C ASP A 42 -4.53 5.49 -9.17
N LEU A 43 -4.87 6.78 -9.08
CA LEU A 43 -4.54 7.58 -7.90
C LEU A 43 -5.47 7.19 -6.74
N VAL A 44 -4.87 6.82 -5.61
CA VAL A 44 -5.57 6.40 -4.39
C VAL A 44 -5.05 7.17 -3.18
N THR A 45 -5.91 7.31 -2.17
CA THR A 45 -5.53 7.92 -0.90
C THR A 45 -4.78 6.92 -0.02
N SER A 46 -3.69 7.34 0.60
CA SER A 46 -2.88 6.55 1.52
C SER A 46 -3.70 6.06 2.72
N LEU A 47 -3.24 4.98 3.37
CA LEU A 47 -3.93 4.40 4.54
C LEU A 47 -4.19 5.39 5.68
N ASN A 48 -3.31 6.38 5.84
CA ASN A 48 -3.45 7.43 6.86
C ASN A 48 -4.19 8.69 6.35
N GLY A 49 -4.69 8.69 5.12
CA GLY A 49 -5.45 9.82 4.54
C GLY A 49 -4.62 11.04 4.14
N THR A 50 -3.29 11.00 4.29
CA THR A 50 -2.45 12.21 4.20
C THR A 50 -1.87 12.46 2.81
N ARG A 51 -1.88 11.45 1.93
CA ARG A 51 -1.24 11.53 0.61
C ARG A 51 -2.12 10.87 -0.43
N VAL A 52 -2.12 11.41 -1.65
CA VAL A 52 -2.64 10.74 -2.84
C VAL A 52 -1.45 10.26 -3.65
N ALA A 53 -1.44 8.99 -4.02
CA ALA A 53 -0.35 8.36 -4.77
C ALA A 53 -0.92 7.26 -5.67
N PRO A 54 -0.18 6.82 -6.70
CA PRO A 54 -0.55 5.63 -7.46
C PRO A 54 -0.71 4.41 -6.55
N GLY A 55 -1.77 3.65 -6.79
CA GLY A 55 -2.04 2.37 -6.13
C GLY A 55 -2.64 1.37 -7.09
N TYR A 56 -2.83 0.15 -6.61
CA TYR A 56 -3.30 -0.96 -7.43
C TYR A 56 -4.69 -1.42 -6.96
N ASN A 57 -5.57 -1.69 -7.91
CA ASN A 57 -6.90 -2.27 -7.67
C ASN A 57 -7.72 -1.47 -6.64
N GLY A 58 -7.61 -0.13 -6.70
CA GLY A 58 -8.33 0.79 -5.81
C GLY A 58 -7.75 0.93 -4.39
N GLY A 59 -6.66 0.24 -4.08
CA GLY A 59 -6.03 0.24 -2.76
C GLY A 59 -4.65 0.91 -2.74
N PRO A 60 -4.28 1.60 -1.63
CA PRO A 60 -2.92 2.13 -1.44
C PRO A 60 -1.87 1.05 -1.20
N ILE A 61 -2.30 -0.19 -0.97
CA ILE A 61 -1.43 -1.37 -0.89
C ILE A 61 -1.96 -2.37 -1.92
N GLY A 62 -1.12 -2.70 -2.90
CA GLY A 62 -1.46 -3.68 -3.93
C GLY A 62 -1.55 -5.10 -3.40
N PRO A 63 -2.19 -6.02 -4.16
CA PRO A 63 -2.30 -7.41 -3.76
C PRO A 63 -0.93 -8.09 -3.76
N THR A 64 -0.75 -9.05 -2.83
CA THR A 64 0.32 -10.03 -2.90
C THR A 64 -0.04 -11.06 -3.97
N LEU A 65 0.83 -11.25 -4.96
CA LEU A 65 0.69 -12.31 -5.96
C LEU A 65 1.48 -13.54 -5.50
N ARG A 66 0.79 -14.67 -5.30
CA ARG A 66 1.36 -15.90 -4.75
C ARG A 66 1.27 -17.03 -5.76
N VAL A 67 2.42 -17.50 -6.22
CA VAL A 67 2.54 -18.62 -7.17
C VAL A 67 3.45 -19.72 -6.62
N LYS A 68 3.39 -20.92 -7.21
CA LYS A 68 4.29 -22.03 -6.94
C LYS A 68 5.28 -22.19 -8.10
N PRO A 69 6.45 -22.82 -7.88
CA PRO A 69 7.37 -23.14 -8.97
C PRO A 69 6.69 -23.93 -10.10
N GLY A 70 6.85 -23.46 -11.34
CA GLY A 70 6.25 -24.07 -12.53
C GLY A 70 4.85 -23.58 -12.87
N ASP A 71 4.27 -22.66 -12.09
CA ASP A 71 3.02 -22.00 -12.44
C ASP A 71 3.25 -20.93 -13.53
N LEU A 72 2.21 -20.69 -14.34
CA LEU A 72 2.14 -19.59 -15.29
C LEU A 72 1.45 -18.38 -14.64
N LEU A 73 2.13 -17.24 -14.58
CA LEU A 73 1.57 -15.97 -14.18
C LEU A 73 1.30 -15.10 -15.41
N THR A 74 0.04 -14.78 -15.67
CA THR A 74 -0.36 -13.79 -16.68
C THR A 74 -0.81 -12.51 -15.98
N VAL A 75 -0.13 -11.40 -16.26
CA VAL A 75 -0.48 -10.09 -15.72
C VAL A 75 -0.97 -9.20 -16.85
N THR A 76 -2.18 -8.67 -16.70
CA THR A 76 -2.67 -7.53 -17.48
C THR A 76 -2.50 -6.27 -16.65
N LEU A 77 -1.70 -5.32 -17.11
CA LEU A 77 -1.54 -4.03 -16.44
C LEU A 77 -2.40 -2.97 -17.16
N VAL A 78 -3.29 -2.31 -16.43
CA VAL A 78 -4.11 -1.21 -16.93
C VAL A 78 -3.66 0.06 -16.22
N ASN A 79 -3.05 0.99 -16.95
CA ASN A 79 -2.62 2.27 -16.39
C ASN A 79 -3.64 3.36 -16.73
N ASN A 80 -4.41 3.80 -15.73
CA ASN A 80 -5.36 4.90 -15.87
C ASN A 80 -4.79 6.25 -15.45
N LEU A 81 -3.51 6.31 -15.06
CA LEU A 81 -2.86 7.58 -14.79
C LEU A 81 -2.78 8.42 -16.07
N GLY A 82 -2.84 9.74 -15.90
CA GLY A 82 -2.52 10.65 -16.99
C GLY A 82 -1.10 10.39 -17.53
N PRO A 83 -0.80 10.86 -18.76
CA PRO A 83 0.57 10.80 -19.27
C PRO A 83 1.52 11.45 -18.25
N GLY A 84 2.70 10.85 -18.08
CA GLY A 84 3.75 11.41 -17.23
C GLY A 84 4.11 12.82 -17.69
N SER A 85 4.63 13.64 -16.77
CA SER A 85 5.23 14.91 -17.17
C SER A 85 6.46 14.67 -18.06
N ASP A 86 6.87 15.68 -18.82
CA ASP A 86 8.11 15.60 -19.62
C ASP A 86 9.31 15.24 -18.72
N LEU A 87 9.32 15.76 -17.49
CA LEU A 87 10.32 15.43 -16.47
C LEU A 87 10.26 13.96 -16.04
N ASP A 88 9.07 13.39 -15.86
CA ASP A 88 8.93 11.96 -15.52
C ASP A 88 9.51 11.10 -16.64
N THR A 89 9.26 11.48 -17.88
CA THR A 89 9.76 10.78 -19.08
C THR A 89 11.28 10.84 -19.17
N GLU A 90 11.88 12.02 -19.01
CA GLU A 90 13.35 12.20 -18.98
C GLU A 90 14.01 11.38 -17.84
N LEU A 91 13.39 11.32 -16.67
CA LEU A 91 13.89 10.53 -15.53
C LEU A 91 13.82 9.02 -15.79
N TYR A 92 12.75 8.54 -16.44
CA TYR A 92 12.64 7.14 -16.84
C TYR A 92 13.71 6.77 -17.87
N GLU A 93 13.98 7.63 -18.85
CA GLU A 93 15.02 7.40 -19.86
C GLU A 93 16.42 7.38 -19.24
N TYR A 94 16.71 8.26 -18.27
CA TYR A 94 17.98 8.27 -17.55
C TYR A 94 18.24 6.99 -16.74
N ILE A 95 17.22 6.44 -16.08
CA ILE A 95 17.34 5.21 -15.29
C ILE A 95 17.43 3.96 -16.19
N GLN A 96 16.84 4.00 -17.39
CA GLN A 96 16.93 2.91 -18.36
C GLN A 96 18.20 2.96 -19.22
N ASP A 97 18.99 4.03 -19.16
CA ASP A 97 20.27 4.07 -19.83
C ASP A 97 21.22 3.06 -19.18
N SER A 98 21.48 1.98 -19.90
CA SER A 98 22.48 0.96 -19.55
C SER A 98 23.90 1.52 -19.30
N SER A 99 24.19 2.75 -19.72
CA SER A 99 25.44 3.46 -19.41
C SER A 99 25.47 4.05 -17.98
N ALA A 100 24.31 4.32 -17.37
CA ALA A 100 24.20 4.79 -16.00
C ALA A 100 24.52 3.69 -14.96
N ASP A 101 24.31 2.41 -15.32
CA ASP A 101 24.71 1.25 -14.51
C ASP A 101 26.24 1.02 -14.47
N ALA A 102 27.00 1.69 -15.35
CA ALA A 102 28.45 1.52 -15.44
C ALA A 102 29.24 2.23 -14.33
N VAL A 103 28.60 3.07 -13.51
CA VAL A 103 29.27 3.84 -12.44
C VAL A 103 29.48 3.01 -11.15
N ASN A 104 28.99 1.77 -11.09
CA ASN A 104 29.11 0.91 -9.91
C ASN A 104 29.69 -0.48 -10.24
N ARG A 105 30.81 -0.53 -10.97
CA ARG A 105 31.66 -1.71 -11.13
C ARG A 105 33.10 -1.44 -10.70
#